data_AF-A0A372IX40-F1
#
_entry.id   AF-A0A372IX40-F1
#
_cell.length_a   1.000
_cell.length_b   1.000
_cell.length_c   1.000
_cell.angle_alpha   90.00
_cell.angle_beta   90.00
_cell.angle_gamma   90.00
#
_symmetry.space_group_name_H-M   'P 1'
#
loop_
_entity.id
_entity.type
_entity.pdbx_description
1 polymer ?
#
loop_
_entity_poly.entity_id
_entity_poly.type
_entity_poly.pdbx_seq_one_letter_code
_entity_poly.pdbx_strand_id
1 'polypeptide(L)'
;MTRPRGSVGAGVLLPVLVALLGGCTSSVEGTATAAPPAPGPATPAELEELVVDAVPSGLPRIPDAELDPPAGEKSAEDLAAYADDPAREREVLHDYGYRHGWERFWGTGPQQLTSVFVDQFESRAGAGAYAADLAGNDAEHYDGVLRESPPHLPGGCALLTVEQPPPGTDLAGPAAFAWCAHGVFSVGVSAVAGTLEAATAEVAAVVDAQLALLPPG
;
A
#
# COMPACT_ATOMS: atom_id res chain seq x y z
N MET A 1 0.75 20.61 -65.68
CA MET A 1 0.43 19.83 -66.89
C MET A 1 0.85 18.39 -66.56
N THR A 2 0.04 17.33 -66.52
CA THR A 2 -1.30 17.05 -67.05
C THR A 2 -1.82 15.78 -66.34
N ARG A 3 -3.10 15.75 -65.94
CA ARG A 3 -3.82 14.51 -65.52
C ARG A 3 -4.10 13.61 -66.74
N PRO A 4 -4.34 12.31 -66.52
CA PRO A 4 -5.69 11.74 -66.73
C PRO A 4 -6.07 10.81 -65.55
N ARG A 5 -7.24 10.87 -64.90
CA ARG A 5 -8.64 10.61 -65.29
C ARG A 5 -8.88 9.29 -66.04
N GLY A 6 -9.29 8.28 -65.26
CA GLY A 6 -10.11 7.15 -65.70
C GLY A 6 -11.17 6.88 -64.64
N SER A 7 -12.44 6.93 -65.03
CA SER A 7 -13.64 6.84 -64.18
C SER A 7 -14.34 5.51 -64.43
N VAL A 8 -14.64 4.73 -63.39
CA VAL A 8 -15.67 3.66 -63.32
C VAL A 8 -15.89 3.41 -61.81
N GLY A 9 -17.07 3.25 -61.23
CA GLY A 9 -18.45 3.16 -61.67
C GLY A 9 -19.28 2.97 -60.40
N ALA A 10 -20.53 3.44 -60.45
CA ALA A 10 -21.50 3.31 -59.38
C ALA A 10 -21.93 1.86 -59.17
N GLY A 11 -22.28 1.52 -57.93
CA GLY A 11 -23.20 0.41 -57.64
C GLY A 11 -22.83 -0.43 -56.43
N VAL A 12 -23.56 -0.25 -55.33
CA VAL A 12 -24.60 -1.18 -54.85
C VAL A 12 -24.74 -0.99 -53.34
N LEU A 13 -25.97 -0.64 -52.94
CA LEU A 13 -26.49 -0.62 -51.59
C LEU A 13 -26.29 -1.98 -50.91
N LEU A 14 -25.73 -1.99 -49.69
CA LEU A 14 -25.85 -3.11 -48.77
C LEU A 14 -26.60 -2.64 -47.50
N PRO A 15 -27.82 -3.15 -47.24
CA PRO A 15 -28.65 -2.73 -46.14
C PRO A 15 -28.33 -3.49 -44.84
N VAL A 16 -28.48 -2.77 -43.72
CA VAL A 16 -29.06 -3.26 -42.45
C VAL A 16 -28.48 -4.57 -41.89
N LEU A 17 -27.53 -4.44 -40.95
CA LEU A 17 -27.29 -5.43 -39.90
C LEU A 17 -27.04 -4.72 -38.55
N VAL A 18 -28.06 -3.98 -38.08
CA VAL A 18 -28.07 -3.32 -36.76
C VAL A 18 -29.21 -3.89 -35.92
N ALA A 19 -29.18 -5.21 -35.67
CA ALA A 19 -30.32 -5.86 -35.00
C ALA A 19 -29.97 -7.06 -34.09
N LEU A 20 -28.76 -7.14 -33.51
CA LEU A 20 -28.42 -8.23 -32.57
C LEU A 20 -27.55 -7.82 -31.35
N LEU A 21 -27.58 -6.56 -30.93
CA LEU A 21 -27.10 -6.16 -29.59
C LEU A 21 -28.29 -5.97 -28.64
N GLY A 22 -29.11 -7.00 -28.50
CA GLY A 22 -30.08 -7.11 -27.41
C GLY A 22 -29.36 -7.49 -26.12
N GLY A 23 -28.48 -6.62 -25.64
CA GLY A 23 -27.94 -6.73 -24.28
C GLY A 23 -29.09 -6.47 -23.31
N CYS A 24 -29.42 -7.45 -22.47
CA CYS A 24 -30.35 -7.31 -21.37
C CYS A 24 -29.76 -6.35 -20.32
N THR A 25 -29.75 -5.05 -20.60
CA THR A 25 -29.52 -4.03 -19.58
C THR A 25 -30.88 -3.68 -19.01
N SER A 26 -31.34 -4.44 -18.01
CA SER A 26 -32.39 -3.92 -17.14
C SER A 26 -31.82 -2.68 -16.46
N SER A 27 -32.26 -1.50 -16.92
CA SER A 27 -32.00 -0.25 -16.19
C SER A 27 -32.63 -0.41 -14.81
N VAL A 28 -31.80 -0.57 -13.78
CA VAL A 28 -32.27 -0.50 -12.41
C VAL A 28 -32.67 0.95 -12.19
N GLU A 29 -33.97 1.17 -12.06
CA GLU A 29 -34.53 2.48 -11.76
C GLU A 29 -34.25 2.78 -10.29
N GLY A 30 -33.21 3.56 -10.04
CA GLY A 30 -32.75 3.91 -8.71
C GLY A 30 -31.42 4.65 -8.77
N THR A 31 -31.33 5.79 -8.09
CA THR A 31 -30.06 6.48 -7.90
C THR A 31 -29.16 5.56 -7.09
N ALA A 32 -27.99 5.19 -7.62
CA ALA A 32 -26.98 4.44 -6.87
C ALA A 32 -26.69 5.20 -5.57
N THR A 33 -27.22 4.68 -4.47
CA THR A 33 -26.99 5.23 -3.15
C THR A 33 -25.88 4.39 -2.56
N ALA A 34 -24.72 5.01 -2.32
CA ALA A 34 -23.62 4.34 -1.67
C ALA A 34 -24.11 3.77 -0.34
N ALA A 35 -23.88 2.48 -0.11
CA ALA A 35 -24.11 1.90 1.20
C ALA A 35 -23.25 2.67 2.22
N PRO A 36 -23.76 2.90 3.46
CA PRO A 36 -22.92 3.44 4.51
C PRO A 36 -21.69 2.53 4.69
N PRO A 37 -20.49 3.10 4.90
CA PRO A 37 -19.29 2.30 5.08
C PRO A 37 -19.50 1.32 6.22
N ALA A 38 -19.01 0.08 6.03
CA ALA A 38 -18.96 -0.86 7.14
C ALA A 38 -18.12 -0.23 8.27
N PRO A 39 -18.54 -0.38 9.54
CA PRO A 39 -17.72 0.10 10.63
C PRO A 39 -16.35 -0.59 10.56
N GLY A 40 -15.28 0.21 10.53
CA GLY A 40 -13.92 -0.30 10.64
C GLY A 40 -13.65 -0.88 12.03
N PRO A 41 -12.47 -1.52 12.23
CA PRO A 41 -12.04 -1.98 13.54
C PRO A 41 -12.10 -0.81 14.52
N ALA A 42 -12.75 -1.03 15.65
CA ALA A 42 -12.90 -0.06 16.72
C ALA A 42 -11.82 -0.22 17.79
N THR A 43 -11.15 -1.37 17.82
CA THR A 43 -10.13 -1.70 18.80
C THR A 43 -8.85 -2.24 18.15
N PRO A 44 -7.69 -2.08 18.81
CA PRO A 44 -6.44 -2.66 18.33
C PRO A 44 -6.48 -4.18 18.13
N ALA A 45 -7.21 -4.90 19.00
CA ALA A 45 -7.36 -6.36 18.86
C ALA A 45 -8.13 -6.75 17.58
N GLU A 46 -9.11 -5.94 17.16
CA GLU A 46 -9.78 -6.16 15.87
C GLU A 46 -8.87 -5.82 14.69
N LEU A 47 -7.88 -4.94 14.88
CA LEU A 47 -6.87 -4.64 13.87
C LEU A 47 -5.86 -5.77 13.71
N GLU A 48 -5.49 -6.47 14.80
CA GLU A 48 -4.63 -7.66 14.77
C GLU A 48 -5.14 -8.71 13.79
N GLU A 49 -6.46 -8.97 13.81
CA GLU A 49 -7.13 -9.95 12.95
C GLU A 49 -7.05 -9.60 11.46
N LEU A 50 -6.69 -8.34 11.14
CA LEU A 50 -6.57 -7.84 9.78
C LEU A 50 -5.12 -7.78 9.30
N VAL A 51 -4.13 -8.15 10.11
CA VAL A 51 -2.73 -8.25 9.69
C VAL A 51 -2.47 -9.64 9.13
N VAL A 52 -1.76 -9.72 8.00
CA VAL A 52 -1.39 -11.01 7.40
C VAL A 52 -0.76 -11.95 8.44
N ASP A 53 -1.06 -13.25 8.33
CA ASP A 53 -0.51 -14.27 9.23
C ASP A 53 0.83 -14.83 8.75
N ALA A 54 1.03 -14.83 7.44
CA ALA A 54 2.22 -15.35 6.78
C ALA A 54 2.57 -14.49 5.57
N VAL A 55 3.87 -14.42 5.29
CA VAL A 55 4.41 -13.70 4.14
C VAL A 55 4.77 -14.65 2.99
N PRO A 56 4.70 -14.21 1.72
CA PRO A 56 4.96 -15.04 0.54
C PRO A 56 6.33 -15.72 0.53
N SER A 57 7.36 -15.08 1.09
CA SER A 57 8.70 -15.67 1.23
C SER A 57 8.75 -16.92 2.12
N GLY A 58 7.70 -17.18 2.90
CA GLY A 58 7.64 -18.29 3.84
C GLY A 58 8.55 -18.09 5.06
N LEU A 59 9.02 -16.87 5.31
CA LEU A 59 9.78 -16.54 6.51
C LEU A 59 8.94 -16.84 7.76
N PRO A 60 9.55 -17.40 8.81
CA PRO A 60 8.83 -17.67 10.05
C PRO A 60 8.46 -16.36 10.73
N ARG A 61 7.26 -16.31 11.32
CA ARG A 61 6.85 -15.18 12.17
C ARG A 61 7.81 -15.07 13.36
N ILE A 62 8.29 -13.86 13.62
CA ILE A 62 9.01 -13.54 14.86
C ILE A 62 7.96 -13.23 15.92
N PRO A 63 8.01 -13.86 17.12
CA PRO A 63 7.09 -13.53 18.20
C PRO A 63 7.21 -12.05 18.59
N ASP A 64 6.09 -11.35 18.69
CA ASP A 64 6.06 -9.89 18.87
C ASP A 64 6.83 -9.43 20.12
N ALA A 65 6.81 -10.25 21.19
CA ALA A 65 7.50 -10.00 22.46
C ALA A 65 9.03 -10.27 22.41
N GLU A 66 9.55 -10.89 21.35
CA GLU A 66 11.00 -11.12 21.16
C GLU A 66 11.69 -9.93 20.48
N LEU A 67 10.93 -8.95 20.00
CA LEU A 67 11.45 -7.73 19.39
C LEU A 67 11.69 -6.66 20.46
N ASP A 68 12.64 -5.77 20.19
CA ASP A 68 12.96 -4.63 21.06
C ASP A 68 13.00 -3.32 20.23
N PRO A 69 12.02 -2.41 20.40
CA PRO A 69 10.84 -2.57 21.26
C PRO A 69 9.89 -3.67 20.73
N PRO A 70 8.98 -4.21 21.56
CA PRO A 70 8.02 -5.21 21.14
C PRO A 70 7.16 -4.75 19.98
N ALA A 71 6.83 -5.65 19.05
CA ALA A 71 5.81 -5.43 18.02
C ALA A 71 4.39 -5.61 18.62
N GLY A 72 3.38 -5.76 17.76
CA GLY A 72 1.99 -5.87 18.17
C GLY A 72 1.27 -4.53 18.13
N GLU A 73 0.29 -4.35 19.03
CA GLU A 73 -0.45 -3.10 19.20
C GLU A 73 0.47 -1.89 19.39
N LYS A 74 0.16 -0.79 18.70
CA LYS A 74 0.84 0.49 18.83
C LYS A 74 -0.11 1.62 19.21
N SER A 75 0.16 2.24 20.35
CA SER A 75 -0.43 3.52 20.71
C SER A 75 0.33 4.69 20.05
N ALA A 76 -0.21 5.90 20.19
CA ALA A 76 0.49 7.11 19.74
C ALA A 76 1.78 7.34 20.54
N GLU A 77 1.80 6.95 21.82
CA GLU A 77 3.01 6.98 22.64
C GLU A 77 4.08 6.01 22.16
N ASP A 78 3.68 4.80 21.74
CA ASP A 78 4.62 3.81 21.22
C ASP A 78 5.27 4.28 19.91
N LEU A 79 4.46 4.79 18.97
CA LEU A 79 5.00 5.33 17.72
C LEU A 79 5.89 6.57 17.95
N ALA A 80 5.45 7.47 18.82
CA ALA A 80 6.21 8.67 19.10
C ALA A 80 7.55 8.40 19.79
N ALA A 81 7.68 7.27 20.48
CA ALA A 81 8.94 6.88 21.12
C ALA A 81 10.07 6.58 20.11
N TYR A 82 9.74 6.35 18.84
CA TYR A 82 10.74 6.18 17.77
C TYR A 82 11.36 7.52 17.31
N ALA A 83 10.71 8.65 17.59
CA ALA A 83 11.19 9.96 17.16
C ALA A 83 12.21 10.59 18.12
N ASP A 84 13.07 11.46 17.59
CA ASP A 84 14.01 12.25 18.40
C ASP A 84 13.29 13.20 19.39
N ASP A 85 12.09 13.67 19.04
CA ASP A 85 11.21 14.45 19.91
C ASP A 85 9.83 13.77 20.05
N PRO A 86 9.67 12.83 21.01
CA PRO A 86 8.40 12.12 21.23
C PRO A 86 7.25 13.02 21.66
N ALA A 87 7.51 14.22 22.17
CA ALA A 87 6.43 15.15 22.51
C ALA A 87 5.86 15.78 21.25
N ARG A 88 6.74 16.24 20.36
CA ARG A 88 6.35 16.76 19.06
C ARG A 88 5.69 15.71 18.18
N GLU A 89 6.21 14.48 18.17
CA GLU A 89 5.66 13.41 17.33
C GLU A 89 4.22 13.04 17.74
N ARG A 90 3.90 13.05 19.04
CA ARG A 90 2.51 12.85 19.49
C ARG A 90 1.56 13.94 18.99
N GLU A 91 2.01 15.19 18.92
CA GLU A 91 1.20 16.28 18.34
C GLU A 91 0.96 16.04 16.85
N VAL A 92 1.99 15.61 16.13
CA VAL A 92 1.91 15.30 14.70
C VAL A 92 0.95 14.12 14.44
N LEU A 93 1.07 13.02 15.20
CA LEU A 93 0.16 11.87 15.12
C LEU A 93 -1.30 12.28 15.44
N HIS A 94 -1.50 13.13 16.44
CA HIS A 94 -2.80 13.69 16.76
C HIS A 94 -3.36 14.52 15.58
N ASP A 95 -2.54 15.34 14.93
CA ASP A 95 -2.96 16.17 13.78
C ASP A 95 -3.34 15.33 12.55
N TYR A 96 -2.73 14.16 12.35
CA TYR A 96 -3.20 13.17 11.36
C TYR A 96 -4.50 12.47 11.78
N GLY A 97 -4.87 12.55 13.06
CA GLY A 97 -5.98 11.79 13.63
C GLY A 97 -5.63 10.30 13.81
N TYR A 98 -4.40 9.98 14.20
CA TYR A 98 -4.00 8.61 14.51
C TYR A 98 -4.84 8.03 15.66
N ARG A 99 -5.26 6.77 15.52
CA ARG A 99 -6.06 6.07 16.54
C ARG A 99 -5.27 4.99 17.25
N HIS A 100 -4.77 4.03 16.47
CA HIS A 100 -3.95 2.90 16.92
C HIS A 100 -3.40 2.17 15.69
N GLY A 101 -2.40 1.34 15.91
CA GLY A 101 -1.71 0.59 14.88
C GLY A 101 -1.36 -0.81 15.33
N TRP A 102 -0.83 -1.59 14.39
CA TRP A 102 -0.32 -2.93 14.65
C TRP A 102 0.92 -3.18 13.80
N GLU A 103 1.94 -3.77 14.42
CA GLU A 103 3.17 -4.19 13.76
C GLU A 103 3.37 -5.70 13.84
N ARG A 104 3.91 -6.28 12.77
CA ARG A 104 4.28 -7.70 12.74
C ARG A 104 5.50 -7.94 11.85
N PHE A 105 6.31 -8.93 12.22
CA PHE A 105 7.59 -9.22 11.58
C PHE A 105 7.75 -10.72 11.29
N TRP A 106 8.44 -11.02 10.19
CA TRP A 106 8.83 -12.36 9.78
C TRP A 106 10.29 -12.34 9.37
N GLY A 107 11.08 -13.33 9.81
CA GLY A 107 12.49 -13.35 9.46
C GLY A 107 13.31 -14.41 10.16
N THR A 108 14.52 -14.58 9.67
CA THR A 108 15.55 -15.45 10.25
C THR A 108 16.80 -14.68 10.68
N GLY A 109 16.74 -13.35 10.59
CA GLY A 109 17.80 -12.41 10.95
C GLY A 109 17.70 -11.11 10.16
N PRO A 110 18.59 -10.14 10.41
CA PRO A 110 18.47 -8.79 9.84
C PRO A 110 18.65 -8.74 8.31
N GLN A 111 19.22 -9.77 7.69
CA GLN A 111 19.41 -9.88 6.24
C GLN A 111 18.19 -10.47 5.50
N GLN A 112 17.24 -11.04 6.25
CA GLN A 112 16.04 -11.69 5.75
C GLN A 112 14.90 -11.38 6.70
N LEU A 113 14.29 -10.23 6.48
CA LEU A 113 13.28 -9.64 7.33
C LEU A 113 12.17 -9.06 6.47
N THR A 114 10.93 -9.30 6.83
CA THR A 114 9.75 -8.65 6.29
C THR A 114 8.95 -8.10 7.45
N SER A 115 8.47 -6.86 7.33
CA SER A 115 7.60 -6.25 8.34
C SER A 115 6.36 -5.65 7.70
N VAL A 116 5.28 -5.67 8.47
CA VAL A 116 4.00 -5.06 8.12
C VAL A 116 3.55 -4.17 9.27
N PHE A 117 3.19 -2.95 8.92
CA PHE A 117 2.61 -1.92 9.77
C PHE A 117 1.22 -1.61 9.23
N VAL A 118 0.22 -1.61 10.10
CA VAL A 118 -1.14 -1.18 9.75
C VAL A 118 -1.59 -0.16 10.77
N ASP A 119 -1.82 1.07 10.34
CA ASP A 119 -2.17 2.18 11.20
C ASP A 119 -3.55 2.72 10.82
N GLN A 120 -4.43 2.88 11.82
CA GLN A 120 -5.78 3.42 11.63
C GLN A 120 -5.85 4.89 12.02
N PHE A 121 -6.53 5.67 11.18
CA PHE A 121 -6.76 7.10 11.36
C PHE A 121 -8.25 7.43 11.44
N GLU A 122 -8.57 8.65 11.87
CA GLU A 122 -9.93 9.19 11.84
C GLU A 122 -10.42 9.48 10.41
N SER A 123 -9.50 9.74 9.47
CA SER A 123 -9.86 10.15 8.12
C SER A 123 -8.88 9.59 7.08
N ARG A 124 -9.40 9.45 5.85
CA ARG A 124 -8.59 9.12 4.67
C ARG A 124 -7.49 10.13 4.38
N ALA A 125 -7.77 11.41 4.64
CA ALA A 125 -6.78 12.47 4.45
C ALA A 125 -5.60 12.32 5.42
N GLY A 126 -5.90 12.02 6.70
CA GLY A 126 -4.90 11.75 7.72
C GLY A 126 -4.01 10.55 7.39
N ALA A 127 -4.63 9.41 7.07
CA ALA A 127 -3.92 8.20 6.65
C ALA A 127 -3.02 8.43 5.43
N GLY A 128 -3.53 9.14 4.42
CA GLY A 128 -2.78 9.44 3.21
C GLY A 128 -1.61 10.40 3.43
N ALA A 129 -1.79 11.41 4.28
CA ALA A 129 -0.72 12.35 4.62
C ALA A 129 0.39 11.65 5.42
N TYR A 130 0.03 10.84 6.42
CA TYR A 130 0.98 10.05 7.20
C TYR A 130 1.81 9.10 6.32
N ALA A 131 1.16 8.34 5.44
CA ALA A 131 1.86 7.45 4.50
C ALA A 131 2.83 8.20 3.57
N ALA A 132 2.44 9.38 3.08
CA ALA A 132 3.29 10.20 2.22
C ALA A 132 4.51 10.75 2.96
N ASP A 133 4.31 11.24 4.19
CA ASP A 133 5.38 11.81 5.00
C ASP A 133 6.38 10.72 5.46
N LEU A 134 5.91 9.54 5.87
CA LEU A 134 6.79 8.39 6.10
C LEU A 134 7.62 8.06 4.86
N ALA A 135 7.02 8.12 3.66
CA ALA A 135 7.70 7.71 2.44
C ALA A 135 8.81 8.71 2.08
N GLY A 136 8.57 10.00 2.31
CA GLY A 136 9.56 11.06 2.18
C GLY A 136 10.68 10.94 3.22
N ASN A 137 10.32 10.74 4.49
CA ASN A 137 11.27 10.63 5.60
C ASN A 137 12.20 9.43 5.43
N ASP A 138 11.67 8.26 5.08
CA ASP A 138 12.48 7.05 4.86
C ASP A 138 13.36 7.17 3.62
N ALA A 139 12.89 7.87 2.58
CA ALA A 139 13.70 8.12 1.40
C ALA A 139 14.91 9.01 1.72
N GLU A 140 14.73 10.03 2.58
CA GLU A 140 15.81 10.86 3.08
C GLU A 140 16.74 10.05 4.01
N HIS A 141 16.20 9.29 4.95
CA HIS A 141 16.96 8.53 5.94
C HIS A 141 17.84 7.44 5.30
N TYR A 142 17.29 6.68 4.33
CA TYR A 142 17.99 5.58 3.69
C TYR A 142 18.72 5.96 2.39
N ASP A 143 18.69 7.23 1.97
CA ASP A 143 19.27 7.72 0.70
C ASP A 143 18.85 6.85 -0.51
N GLY A 144 17.57 6.46 -0.54
CA GLY A 144 17.03 5.51 -1.51
C GLY A 144 16.27 6.17 -2.66
N VAL A 145 15.82 5.35 -3.62
CA VAL A 145 15.02 5.82 -4.75
C VAL A 145 13.54 5.66 -4.44
N LEU A 146 12.87 6.78 -4.17
CA LEU A 146 11.43 6.84 -3.97
C LEU A 146 10.68 6.98 -5.32
N ARG A 147 9.63 6.17 -5.49
CA ARG A 147 8.71 6.24 -6.62
C ARG A 147 7.28 6.34 -6.12
N GLU A 148 6.61 7.43 -6.47
CA GLU A 148 5.18 7.58 -6.29
C GLU A 148 4.42 6.80 -7.36
N SER A 149 3.31 6.15 -6.99
CA SER A 149 2.45 5.36 -7.89
C SER A 149 3.23 4.35 -8.77
N PRO A 150 4.01 3.44 -8.17
CA PRO A 150 4.79 2.47 -8.92
C PRO A 150 3.87 1.48 -9.66
N PRO A 151 4.25 1.02 -10.86
CA PRO A 151 3.35 0.27 -11.76
C PRO A 151 2.91 -1.11 -11.24
N HIS A 152 3.54 -1.62 -10.18
CA HIS A 152 3.27 -2.93 -9.60
C HIS A 152 2.58 -2.86 -8.23
N LEU A 153 2.22 -1.67 -7.76
CA LEU A 153 1.40 -1.49 -6.55
C LEU A 153 0.09 -0.77 -6.89
N PRO A 154 -0.94 -0.90 -6.04
CA PRO A 154 -2.17 -0.13 -6.18
C PRO A 154 -1.94 1.40 -6.17
N GLY A 155 -2.92 2.13 -6.71
CA GLY A 155 -2.90 3.59 -6.66
C GLY A 155 -2.94 4.12 -5.23
N GLY A 156 -2.18 5.17 -4.94
CA GLY A 156 -2.02 5.70 -3.59
C GLY A 156 -0.90 5.05 -2.78
N CYS A 157 -0.09 4.20 -3.41
CA CYS A 157 1.15 3.68 -2.85
C CYS A 157 2.38 4.45 -3.33
N ALA A 158 3.39 4.53 -2.47
CA ALA A 158 4.76 4.87 -2.82
C ALA A 158 5.66 3.64 -2.60
N LEU A 159 6.75 3.52 -3.37
CA LEU A 159 7.75 2.47 -3.21
C LEU A 159 9.13 3.11 -3.11
N LEU A 160 9.83 2.84 -2.02
CA LEU A 160 11.24 3.17 -1.82
C LEU A 160 12.08 1.90 -2.02
N THR A 161 13.15 2.04 -2.81
CA THR A 161 14.14 0.97 -3.03
C THR A 161 15.52 1.40 -2.60
N VAL A 162 16.21 0.53 -1.87
CA VAL A 162 17.56 0.75 -1.32
C VAL A 162 18.45 -0.42 -1.75
N GLU A 163 19.31 -0.20 -2.74
CA GLU A 163 20.21 -1.26 -3.24
C GLU A 163 21.42 -1.46 -2.33
N GLN A 164 21.97 -0.35 -1.82
CA GLN A 164 23.13 -0.33 -0.94
C GLN A 164 22.82 0.58 0.25
N PRO A 165 22.50 0.03 1.43
CA PRO A 165 22.20 0.84 2.59
C PRO A 165 23.35 1.77 2.99
N PRO A 166 23.06 3.03 3.35
CA PRO A 166 24.06 3.95 3.89
C PRO A 166 24.68 3.41 5.19
N PRO A 167 25.97 3.69 5.45
CA PRO A 167 26.59 3.37 6.73
C PRO A 167 25.83 4.01 7.90
N GLY A 168 25.62 3.26 8.98
CA GLY A 168 24.93 3.76 10.18
C GLY A 168 23.42 3.60 10.16
N THR A 169 22.84 3.03 9.09
CA THR A 169 21.46 2.55 9.07
C THR A 169 21.38 1.10 9.59
N ASP A 170 20.20 0.68 10.04
CA ASP A 170 19.97 -0.68 10.55
C ASP A 170 19.73 -1.74 9.45
N LEU A 171 19.79 -1.35 8.17
CA LEU A 171 19.58 -2.26 7.05
C LEU A 171 20.82 -3.11 6.77
N ALA A 172 20.67 -4.42 6.88
CA ALA A 172 21.77 -5.38 6.66
C ALA A 172 21.92 -5.84 5.20
N GLY A 173 21.18 -5.26 4.26
CA GLY A 173 21.23 -5.64 2.84
C GLY A 173 20.25 -4.85 1.97
N PRO A 174 20.12 -5.22 0.67
CA PRO A 174 19.15 -4.63 -0.23
C PRO A 174 17.73 -4.70 0.35
N ALA A 175 16.99 -3.59 0.24
CA ALA A 175 15.69 -3.44 0.86
C ALA A 175 14.69 -2.71 -0.04
N ALA A 176 13.41 -2.99 0.18
CA ALA A 176 12.29 -2.29 -0.42
C ALA A 176 11.23 -1.99 0.65
N PHE A 177 10.49 -0.91 0.43
CA PHE A 177 9.54 -0.33 1.38
C PHE A 177 8.35 0.23 0.59
N ALA A 178 7.11 -0.11 0.94
CA ALA A 178 5.93 0.37 0.21
C ALA A 178 4.81 0.89 1.11
N TRP A 179 4.57 2.20 1.06
CA TRP A 179 3.62 2.90 1.93
C TRP A 179 2.35 3.20 1.15
N CYS A 180 1.22 2.69 1.62
CA CYS A 180 -0.06 2.72 0.90
C CYS A 180 -1.16 3.31 1.77
N ALA A 181 -1.92 4.26 1.22
CA ALA A 181 -3.16 4.71 1.83
C ALA A 181 -4.35 3.87 1.34
N HIS A 182 -5.14 3.31 2.26
CA HIS A 182 -6.34 2.53 1.95
C HIS A 182 -7.50 2.93 2.87
N GLY A 183 -8.44 3.72 2.36
CA GLY A 183 -9.53 4.24 3.21
C GLY A 183 -8.96 5.05 4.38
N VAL A 184 -9.26 4.66 5.61
CA VAL A 184 -8.73 5.27 6.84
C VAL A 184 -7.44 4.62 7.36
N PHE A 185 -6.83 3.74 6.57
CA PHE A 185 -5.62 3.01 6.95
C PHE A 185 -4.40 3.53 6.20
N SER A 186 -3.28 3.61 6.91
CA SER A 186 -1.94 3.59 6.32
C SER A 186 -1.38 2.18 6.46
N VAL A 187 -0.81 1.64 5.38
CA VAL A 187 -0.16 0.33 5.38
C VAL A 187 1.30 0.52 4.99
N GLY A 188 2.19 0.13 5.89
CA GLY A 188 3.62 0.04 5.65
C GLY A 188 4.06 -1.41 5.44
N VAL A 189 4.75 -1.72 4.35
CA VAL A 189 5.40 -3.03 4.16
C VAL A 189 6.88 -2.87 3.80
N SER A 190 7.77 -3.47 4.58
CA SER A 190 9.21 -3.49 4.27
C SER A 190 9.72 -4.91 4.06
N ALA A 191 10.75 -5.08 3.23
CA ALA A 191 11.49 -6.33 3.12
C ALA A 191 13.00 -6.07 2.91
N VAL A 192 13.83 -6.83 3.61
CA VAL A 192 15.27 -6.96 3.38
C VAL A 192 15.52 -8.37 2.83
N ALA A 193 16.26 -8.44 1.71
CA ALA A 193 16.55 -9.70 1.04
C ALA A 193 17.94 -9.70 0.40
N GLY A 194 18.38 -10.85 -0.11
CA GLY A 194 19.68 -10.99 -0.76
C GLY A 194 19.83 -10.18 -2.06
N THR A 195 18.73 -9.73 -2.67
CA THR A 195 18.72 -8.86 -3.85
C THR A 195 17.56 -7.86 -3.76
N LEU A 196 17.72 -6.71 -4.41
CA LEU A 196 16.67 -5.70 -4.48
C LEU A 196 15.41 -6.20 -5.20
N GLU A 197 15.58 -7.04 -6.23
CA GLU A 197 14.46 -7.67 -6.95
C GLU A 197 13.63 -8.57 -6.02
N ALA A 198 14.28 -9.39 -5.20
CA ALA A 198 13.59 -10.24 -4.24
C ALA A 198 12.85 -9.42 -3.18
N ALA A 199 13.48 -8.37 -2.63
CA ALA A 199 12.84 -7.48 -1.67
C ALA A 199 11.61 -6.77 -2.29
N THR A 200 11.74 -6.26 -3.51
CA THR A 200 10.64 -5.57 -4.21
C THR A 200 9.48 -6.51 -4.51
N ALA A 201 9.76 -7.74 -4.95
CA ALA A 201 8.74 -8.75 -5.22
C ALA A 201 8.00 -9.16 -3.95
N GLU A 202 8.71 -9.35 -2.84
CA GLU A 202 8.12 -9.65 -1.55
C GLU A 202 7.19 -8.53 -1.09
N VAL A 203 7.67 -7.28 -1.12
CA VAL A 203 6.87 -6.10 -0.74
C VAL A 203 5.60 -6.00 -1.56
N ALA A 204 5.68 -6.15 -2.89
CA ALA A 204 4.48 -6.09 -3.74
C ALA A 204 3.45 -7.18 -3.39
N ALA A 205 3.92 -8.42 -3.20
CA ALA A 205 3.04 -9.53 -2.87
C ALA A 205 2.42 -9.40 -1.47
N VAL A 206 3.16 -8.88 -0.48
CA VAL A 206 2.65 -8.64 0.87
C VAL A 206 1.68 -7.45 0.89
N VAL A 207 1.95 -6.37 0.16
CA VAL A 207 1.01 -5.25 0.01
C VAL A 207 -0.34 -5.74 -0.55
N ASP A 208 -0.31 -6.53 -1.62
CA ASP A 208 -1.53 -7.08 -2.21
C ASP A 208 -2.30 -7.96 -1.20
N ALA A 209 -1.59 -8.83 -0.47
CA ALA A 209 -2.20 -9.69 0.54
C ALA A 209 -2.78 -8.89 1.72
N GLN A 210 -2.05 -7.89 2.20
CA GLN A 210 -2.44 -7.05 3.34
C GLN A 210 -3.65 -6.17 3.00
N LEU A 211 -3.65 -5.53 1.82
CA LEU A 211 -4.77 -4.69 1.39
C LEU A 211 -6.05 -5.50 1.16
N ALA A 212 -5.95 -6.78 0.79
CA ALA A 212 -7.11 -7.66 0.62
C ALA A 212 -7.82 -8.01 1.93
N LEU A 213 -7.16 -7.84 3.09
CA LEU A 213 -7.74 -8.07 4.41
C LEU A 213 -8.51 -6.84 4.92
N LEU A 214 -8.17 -5.65 4.45
CA LEU A 214 -8.74 -4.41 4.98
C LEU A 214 -10.16 -4.14 4.42
N PRO A 215 -11.03 -3.49 5.22
CA PRO A 215 -12.30 -3.00 4.71
C PRO A 215 -12.09 -2.03 3.53
N PRO A 216 -12.98 -2.07 2.51
CA PRO A 216 -12.85 -1.20 1.34
C PRO A 216 -12.90 0.29 1.73
N GLY A 217 -11.97 1.06 1.16
CA GLY A 217 -11.78 2.51 1.40
C GLY A 217 -12.40 3.48 0.39
#